data_AF-A0A382DNL0-F1
#
_entry.id   AF-A0A382DNL0-F1
#
_cell.length_a   1.000
_cell.length_b   1.000
_cell.length_c   1.000
_cell.angle_alpha   90.00
_cell.angle_beta   90.00
_cell.angle_gamma   90.00
#
_symmetry.space_group_name_H-M   'P 1'
#
loop_
_entity.id
_entity.type
_entity.pdbx_description
1 polymer ?
#
loop_
_entity_poly.entity_id
_entity_poly.type
_entity_poly.pdbx_seq_one_letter_code
_entity_poly.pdbx_strand_id
1 'polypeptide(L)'
;MSETDYQYGKGSKSGLAFVVLSVALVAGLALFLKNKTTEPEAQSLTVYCAAGIQPPVEEAARQFEHELGVKVHLEYASSGVLANKLKLDKEANRPRADVYIPADFTFTTRARNAGLTAEALKTASWKIVLAVKQGTGIDVKDIDDLLEQKISFVICEPLAGAGKKTKKVLQAAGKWEAVNTAKSASFPTVPEAALAVKENTGMQAAFVWNSTAAQHGLKVIELPELDASRANISVAVTTSTDRSKLALQFARYLGAPEKGGQVFARHKYEPIAGDAWVKVPTLRVDCGGVNREAVEKTIREFEMREGCVVNMVYAGCGTLVGKMQIGDQGLPDVFMTCDAEYLNMAQEKMGNPFGPDLKVS
;
A
#
# COMPACT_ATOMS: atom_id res chain seq x y z
N MET A 1 9.84 -60.29 69.05
CA MET A 1 10.66 -59.31 69.80
C MET A 1 12.07 -59.29 69.19
N SER A 2 12.69 -58.11 69.15
CA SER A 2 13.84 -57.63 68.33
C SER A 2 13.40 -57.14 66.94
N GLU A 3 13.18 -55.84 66.73
CA GLU A 3 14.08 -54.68 66.66
C GLU A 3 14.93 -54.63 65.38
N THR A 4 14.61 -53.66 64.52
CA THR A 4 15.62 -52.98 63.70
C THR A 4 15.19 -51.52 63.58
N ASP A 5 15.81 -50.70 64.40
CA ASP A 5 15.56 -49.27 64.54
C ASP A 5 16.37 -48.53 63.46
N TYR A 6 15.70 -47.97 62.44
CA TYR A 6 16.35 -47.15 61.42
C TYR A 6 16.45 -45.70 61.91
N GLN A 7 17.63 -45.35 62.43
CA GLN A 7 18.02 -43.99 62.80
C GLN A 7 18.04 -43.08 61.57
N TYR A 8 17.11 -42.13 61.49
CA TYR A 8 17.08 -41.07 60.48
C TYR A 8 18.20 -40.05 60.80
N GLY A 9 19.35 -40.23 60.15
CA GLY A 9 20.54 -39.43 60.36
C GLY A 9 20.45 -38.00 59.81
N LYS A 10 20.58 -37.03 60.72
CA LYS A 10 21.29 -35.74 60.59
C LYS A 10 21.22 -35.03 59.22
N GLY A 11 20.39 -33.98 59.16
CA GLY A 11 20.44 -32.97 58.10
C GLY A 11 21.84 -32.40 57.91
N SER A 12 22.46 -32.73 56.78
CA SER A 12 23.76 -32.21 56.37
C SER A 12 23.65 -30.70 56.10
N LYS A 13 24.39 -29.89 56.85
CA LYS A 13 24.52 -28.43 56.61
C LYS A 13 24.97 -28.10 55.17
N SER A 14 25.57 -29.06 54.48
CA SER A 14 25.96 -28.94 53.06
C SER A 14 24.75 -28.87 52.12
N GLY A 15 23.69 -29.65 52.37
CA GLY A 15 22.49 -29.66 51.52
C GLY A 15 21.74 -28.33 51.54
N LEU A 16 21.69 -27.68 52.71
CA LEU A 16 21.07 -26.36 52.86
C LEU A 16 21.88 -25.28 52.12
N ALA A 17 23.21 -25.37 52.13
CA ALA A 17 24.07 -24.43 51.42
C ALA A 17 23.90 -24.53 49.88
N PHE A 18 23.75 -25.75 49.35
CA PHE A 18 23.48 -25.95 47.91
C PHE A 18 22.13 -25.38 47.46
N VAL A 19 21.09 -25.49 48.30
CA VAL A 19 19.77 -24.91 48.00
C VAL A 19 19.80 -23.38 48.05
N VAL A 20 20.51 -22.79 49.01
CA VAL A 20 20.67 -21.33 49.08
C VAL A 20 21.46 -20.81 47.87
N LEU A 21 22.50 -21.53 47.45
CA LEU A 21 23.30 -21.16 46.29
C LEU A 21 22.50 -21.24 44.98
N SER A 22 21.67 -22.29 44.81
CA SER A 22 20.84 -22.43 43.61
C SER A 22 19.72 -21.38 43.55
N VAL A 23 19.09 -21.05 44.69
CA VAL A 23 18.10 -19.96 44.77
C VAL A 23 18.75 -18.62 44.48
N ALA A 24 19.96 -18.36 45.00
CA ALA A 24 20.70 -17.13 44.70
C ALA A 24 21.08 -17.04 43.21
N LEU A 25 21.45 -18.16 42.59
CA LEU A 25 21.79 -18.21 41.17
C LEU A 25 20.57 -17.97 40.28
N VAL A 26 19.42 -18.57 40.61
CA VAL A 26 18.15 -18.37 39.90
C VAL A 26 17.63 -16.93 40.11
N ALA A 27 17.72 -16.39 41.31
CA ALA A 27 17.35 -15.01 41.59
C ALA A 27 18.28 -14.02 40.88
N GLY A 28 19.59 -14.30 40.83
CA GLY A 28 20.57 -13.53 40.08
C GLY A 28 20.30 -13.56 38.57
N LEU A 29 19.94 -14.73 38.02
CA LEU A 29 19.55 -14.88 36.62
C LEU A 29 18.24 -14.15 36.31
N ALA A 30 17.25 -14.24 37.21
CA ALA A 30 15.97 -13.55 37.07
C ALA A 30 16.15 -12.02 37.12
N LEU A 31 17.02 -11.52 38.01
CA LEU A 31 17.36 -10.09 38.08
C LEU A 31 18.17 -9.66 36.85
N PHE A 32 19.09 -10.48 36.35
CA PHE A 32 19.85 -10.21 35.12
C PHE A 32 18.94 -10.17 33.88
N LEU A 33 17.93 -11.04 33.82
CA LEU A 33 16.90 -11.02 32.78
C LEU A 33 15.96 -9.81 32.91
N LYS A 34 15.69 -9.35 34.14
CA LYS A 34 14.91 -8.13 34.41
C LYS A 34 15.69 -6.84 34.09
N ASN A 35 17.02 -6.88 34.20
CA ASN A 35 17.95 -5.79 33.91
C ASN A 35 18.53 -5.84 32.48
N LYS A 36 18.06 -6.74 31.60
CA LYS A 36 18.19 -6.48 30.17
C LYS A 36 17.32 -5.27 29.85
N THR A 37 17.96 -4.11 29.91
CA THR A 37 17.50 -2.86 29.34
C THR A 37 16.91 -3.19 27.99
N THR A 38 15.59 -3.03 27.87
CA THR A 38 14.87 -3.13 26.61
C THR A 38 15.51 -2.11 25.68
N GLU A 39 16.44 -2.55 24.82
CA GLU A 39 16.73 -1.78 23.61
C GLU A 39 15.37 -1.53 22.94
N PRO A 40 15.08 -0.29 22.49
CA PRO A 40 13.82 -0.04 21.80
C PRO A 40 13.71 -1.06 20.67
N GLU A 41 12.69 -1.92 20.75
CA GLU A 41 12.45 -2.96 19.76
C GLU A 41 12.50 -2.29 18.39
N ALA A 42 13.45 -2.70 17.56
CA ALA A 42 13.64 -2.08 16.25
C ALA A 42 12.30 -2.15 15.51
N GLN A 43 11.70 -0.98 15.30
CA GLN A 43 10.36 -0.90 14.70
C GLN A 43 10.40 -1.59 13.34
N SER A 44 9.44 -2.46 13.09
CA SER A 44 9.34 -3.22 11.84
C SER A 44 7.95 -3.13 11.22
N LEU A 45 7.89 -3.31 9.90
CA LEU A 45 6.66 -3.49 9.14
C LEU A 45 6.75 -4.77 8.32
N THR A 46 5.66 -5.52 8.28
CA THR A 46 5.48 -6.59 7.30
C THR A 46 4.60 -6.08 6.15
N VAL A 47 5.09 -6.20 4.93
CA VAL A 47 4.47 -5.66 3.73
C VAL A 47 4.22 -6.78 2.73
N TYR A 48 2.95 -7.04 2.44
CA TYR A 48 2.54 -7.95 1.36
C TYR A 48 2.48 -7.18 0.05
N CYS A 49 3.41 -7.44 -0.86
CA CYS A 49 3.60 -6.69 -2.09
C CYS A 49 3.39 -7.56 -3.34
N ALA A 50 2.62 -7.09 -4.31
CA ALA A 50 2.43 -7.82 -5.55
C ALA A 50 3.76 -7.98 -6.32
N ALA A 51 4.08 -9.20 -6.78
CA ALA A 51 5.38 -9.49 -7.39
C ALA A 51 5.73 -8.57 -8.59
N GLY A 52 4.74 -8.16 -9.39
CA GLY A 52 4.95 -7.29 -10.56
C GLY A 52 5.33 -5.84 -10.25
N ILE A 53 5.31 -5.43 -8.97
CA ILE A 53 5.68 -4.08 -8.51
C ILE A 53 6.84 -4.12 -7.50
N GLN A 54 7.47 -5.29 -7.33
CA GLN A 54 8.56 -5.50 -6.39
C GLN A 54 9.73 -4.51 -6.57
N PRO A 55 10.27 -4.26 -7.79
CA PRO A 55 11.47 -3.42 -7.92
C PRO A 55 11.33 -2.00 -7.34
N PRO A 56 10.28 -1.20 -7.67
CA PRO A 56 10.14 0.13 -7.07
C PRO A 56 9.82 0.06 -5.56
N VAL A 57 9.06 -0.93 -5.10
CA VAL A 57 8.71 -1.05 -3.67
C VAL A 57 9.93 -1.40 -2.83
N GLU A 58 10.80 -2.30 -3.31
CA GLU A 58 12.05 -2.64 -2.62
C GLU A 58 13.00 -1.46 -2.50
N GLU A 59 13.16 -0.69 -3.57
CA GLU A 59 14.02 0.49 -3.55
C GLU A 59 13.50 1.55 -2.59
N ALA A 60 12.20 1.85 -2.64
CA ALA A 60 11.58 2.81 -1.73
C ALA A 60 11.58 2.31 -0.28
N ALA A 61 11.40 1.00 -0.05
CA ALA A 61 11.52 0.41 1.28
C ALA A 61 12.93 0.58 1.85
N ARG A 62 13.98 0.29 1.08
CA ARG A 62 15.37 0.51 1.53
C ARG A 62 15.64 1.98 1.89
N GLN A 63 15.11 2.92 1.12
CA GLN A 63 15.23 4.35 1.43
C GLN A 63 14.48 4.71 2.72
N PHE A 64 13.28 4.19 2.90
CA PHE A 64 12.48 4.36 4.12
C PHE A 64 13.19 3.77 5.36
N GLU A 65 13.74 2.57 5.26
CA GLU A 65 14.50 1.92 6.33
C GLU A 65 15.72 2.75 6.73
N HIS A 66 16.47 3.24 5.75
CA HIS A 66 17.66 4.07 5.97
C HIS A 66 17.32 5.42 6.61
N GLU A 67 16.27 6.09 6.13
CA GLU A 67 15.88 7.41 6.62
C GLU A 67 15.23 7.38 8.01
N LEU A 68 14.43 6.35 8.31
CA LEU A 68 13.62 6.31 9.54
C LEU A 68 14.09 5.30 10.57
N GLY A 69 15.09 4.47 10.27
CA GLY A 69 15.60 3.45 11.19
C GLY A 69 14.60 2.31 11.48
N VAL A 70 13.71 2.04 10.52
CA VAL A 70 12.68 1.01 10.58
C VAL A 70 13.12 -0.19 9.73
N LYS A 71 12.65 -1.40 10.03
CA LYS A 71 12.81 -2.57 9.16
C LYS A 71 11.54 -2.87 8.36
N VAL A 72 11.66 -3.16 7.08
CA VAL A 72 10.54 -3.47 6.19
C VAL A 72 10.73 -4.88 5.64
N HIS A 73 9.93 -5.82 6.13
CA HIS A 73 9.88 -7.20 5.68
C HIS A 73 8.91 -7.33 4.52
N LEU A 74 9.43 -7.55 3.32
CA LEU A 74 8.63 -7.69 2.11
C LEU A 74 8.34 -9.16 1.81
N GLU A 75 7.07 -9.48 1.58
CA GLU A 75 6.64 -10.77 1.05
C GLU A 75 5.92 -10.60 -0.29
N TYR A 76 6.25 -11.44 -1.26
CA TYR A 76 5.75 -11.33 -2.62
C TYR A 76 4.87 -12.51 -3.02
N ALA A 77 3.75 -12.19 -3.66
CA ALA A 77 2.95 -13.13 -4.45
C ALA A 77 2.03 -12.35 -5.42
N SER A 78 1.07 -13.02 -6.05
CA SER A 78 0.02 -12.30 -6.79
C SER A 78 -0.90 -11.54 -5.83
N SER A 79 -1.49 -10.42 -6.26
CA SER A 79 -2.42 -9.64 -5.43
C SER A 79 -3.56 -10.49 -4.85
N GLY A 80 -4.12 -11.42 -5.65
CA GLY A 80 -5.16 -12.33 -5.17
C GLY A 80 -4.68 -13.32 -4.09
N VAL A 81 -3.47 -13.87 -4.24
CA VAL A 81 -2.88 -14.77 -3.24
C VAL A 81 -2.63 -14.03 -1.93
N LEU A 82 -2.09 -12.82 -1.99
CA LEU A 82 -1.84 -11.99 -0.80
C LEU A 82 -3.15 -11.57 -0.12
N ALA A 83 -4.18 -11.20 -0.88
CA ALA A 83 -5.51 -10.90 -0.31
C ALA A 83 -6.13 -12.11 0.39
N ASN A 84 -6.01 -13.31 -0.19
CA ASN A 84 -6.43 -14.55 0.47
C ASN A 84 -5.60 -14.83 1.73
N LYS A 85 -4.29 -14.55 1.70
CA LYS A 85 -3.43 -14.69 2.87
C LYS A 85 -3.84 -13.75 4.00
N LEU A 86 -4.16 -12.49 3.72
CA LEU A 86 -4.73 -11.55 4.71
C LEU A 86 -6.01 -12.09 5.33
N LYS A 87 -6.89 -12.65 4.50
CA LYS A 87 -8.14 -13.27 4.98
C LYS A 87 -7.87 -14.42 5.93
N LEU A 88 -7.01 -15.36 5.54
CA LEU A 88 -6.64 -16.52 6.36
C LEU A 88 -5.94 -16.09 7.66
N ASP A 89 -5.04 -15.10 7.60
CA ASP A 89 -4.35 -14.55 8.78
C ASP A 89 -5.35 -13.92 9.76
N LYS A 90 -6.36 -13.19 9.25
CA LYS A 90 -7.46 -12.62 10.06
C LYS A 90 -8.34 -13.70 10.67
N GLU A 91 -8.78 -14.68 9.89
CA GLU A 91 -9.62 -15.80 10.35
C GLU A 91 -8.92 -16.67 11.40
N ALA A 92 -7.61 -16.83 11.29
CA ALA A 92 -6.78 -17.55 12.25
C ALA A 92 -6.41 -16.72 13.50
N ASN A 93 -6.86 -15.46 13.59
CA ASN A 93 -6.47 -14.49 14.61
C ASN A 93 -4.93 -14.37 14.77
N ARG A 94 -4.22 -14.38 13.64
CA ARG A 94 -2.75 -14.28 13.54
C ARG A 94 -2.40 -13.28 12.43
N PRO A 95 -2.76 -12.00 12.57
CA PRO A 95 -2.42 -11.00 11.58
C PRO A 95 -0.91 -10.84 11.48
N ARG A 96 -0.39 -10.90 10.25
CA ARG A 96 1.05 -10.80 9.98
C ARG A 96 1.47 -9.57 9.23
N ALA A 97 0.62 -9.08 8.32
CA ALA A 97 0.92 -7.95 7.45
C ALA A 97 0.33 -6.65 8.01
N ASP A 98 1.13 -5.59 7.95
CA ASP A 98 0.73 -4.22 8.29
C ASP A 98 0.24 -3.47 7.05
N VAL A 99 0.84 -3.78 5.89
CA VAL A 99 0.58 -3.11 4.62
C VAL A 99 0.35 -4.13 3.51
N TYR A 100 -0.61 -3.84 2.65
CA TYR A 100 -0.93 -4.60 1.45
C TYR A 100 -0.82 -3.72 0.21
N ILE A 101 0.03 -4.13 -0.74
CA ILE A 101 0.31 -3.38 -1.97
C ILE A 101 -0.07 -4.23 -3.19
N PRO A 102 -1.34 -4.18 -3.64
CA PRO A 102 -1.73 -4.79 -4.90
C PRO A 102 -1.31 -3.96 -6.11
N ALA A 103 -1.25 -4.63 -7.26
CA ALA A 103 -0.89 -4.01 -8.53
C ALA A 103 -2.09 -3.41 -9.30
N ASP A 104 -3.29 -3.50 -8.73
CA ASP A 104 -4.53 -2.93 -9.25
C ASP A 104 -5.49 -2.62 -8.07
N PHE A 105 -5.97 -1.37 -8.00
CA PHE A 105 -6.83 -0.86 -6.94
C PHE A 105 -8.13 -1.66 -6.76
N THR A 106 -8.60 -2.38 -7.78
CA THR A 106 -9.75 -3.29 -7.64
C THR A 106 -9.55 -4.36 -6.57
N PHE A 107 -8.31 -4.82 -6.35
CA PHE A 107 -8.00 -5.73 -5.23
C PHE A 107 -8.09 -5.04 -3.89
N THR A 108 -7.69 -3.77 -3.79
CA THR A 108 -7.84 -2.96 -2.59
C THR A 108 -9.31 -2.73 -2.24
N THR A 109 -10.13 -2.40 -3.24
CA THR A 109 -11.59 -2.27 -3.04
C THR A 109 -12.20 -3.58 -2.52
N ARG A 110 -11.83 -4.73 -3.11
CA ARG A 110 -12.31 -6.04 -2.64
C ARG A 110 -11.84 -6.37 -1.23
N ALA A 111 -10.58 -6.10 -0.92
CA ALA A 111 -10.01 -6.32 0.42
C ALA A 111 -10.70 -5.43 1.47
N ARG A 112 -10.96 -4.16 1.15
CA ARG A 112 -11.74 -3.25 1.99
C ARG A 112 -13.17 -3.73 2.21
N ASN A 113 -13.86 -4.15 1.16
CA ASN A 113 -15.23 -4.68 1.27
C ASN A 113 -15.30 -5.98 2.10
N ALA A 114 -14.22 -6.75 2.11
CA ALA A 114 -14.06 -7.92 2.99
C ALA A 114 -13.57 -7.56 4.42
N GLY A 115 -13.43 -6.26 4.72
CA GLY A 115 -12.95 -5.76 6.01
C GLY A 115 -11.50 -6.15 6.33
N LEU A 116 -10.65 -6.33 5.31
CA LEU A 116 -9.24 -6.72 5.48
C LEU A 116 -8.29 -5.51 5.50
N THR A 117 -8.71 -4.40 4.88
CA THR A 117 -7.92 -3.16 4.78
C THR A 117 -8.80 -1.94 5.08
N ALA A 118 -8.22 -0.91 5.68
CA ALA A 118 -8.88 0.35 5.99
C ALA A 118 -8.48 1.45 4.98
N GLU A 119 -7.45 2.23 5.32
CA GLU A 119 -6.91 3.31 4.50
C GLU A 119 -6.22 2.75 3.26
N ALA A 120 -6.29 3.48 2.15
CA ALA A 120 -5.49 3.16 0.98
C ALA A 120 -5.17 4.39 0.14
N LEU A 121 -3.93 4.47 -0.33
CA LEU A 121 -3.43 5.53 -1.21
C LEU A 121 -3.09 4.93 -2.57
N LYS A 122 -3.46 5.60 -3.66
CA LYS A 122 -2.96 5.25 -5.00
C LYS A 122 -1.62 5.95 -5.18
N THR A 123 -0.57 5.23 -5.58
CA THR A 123 0.80 5.76 -5.61
C THR A 123 1.39 5.83 -7.01
N ALA A 124 0.98 4.92 -7.89
CA ALA A 124 1.41 4.90 -9.28
C ALA A 124 0.37 4.19 -10.15
N SER A 125 0.52 4.31 -11.46
CA SER A 125 -0.28 3.58 -12.44
C SER A 125 0.58 3.05 -13.57
N TRP A 126 0.00 2.11 -14.29
CA TRP A 126 0.51 1.51 -15.50
C TRP A 126 -0.66 1.03 -16.35
N LYS A 127 -0.41 0.73 -17.62
CA LYS A 127 -1.43 0.19 -18.53
C LYS A 127 -0.82 -0.78 -19.52
N ILE A 128 -1.66 -1.64 -20.08
CA ILE A 128 -1.27 -2.50 -21.20
C ILE A 128 -1.16 -1.60 -22.44
N VAL A 129 -0.10 -1.82 -23.20
CA VAL A 129 0.19 -1.14 -24.46
C VAL A 129 0.68 -2.16 -25.49
N LEU A 130 0.69 -1.74 -26.75
CA LEU A 130 1.42 -2.45 -27.80
C LEU A 130 2.86 -1.92 -27.82
N ALA A 131 3.82 -2.73 -27.39
CA ALA A 131 5.23 -2.39 -27.44
C ALA A 131 5.86 -2.92 -28.72
N VAL A 132 6.54 -2.06 -29.47
CA VAL A 132 7.21 -2.42 -30.72
C VAL A 132 8.69 -2.03 -30.68
N LYS A 133 9.51 -2.70 -31.47
CA LYS A 133 10.93 -2.33 -31.59
C LYS A 133 11.07 -0.93 -32.18
N GLN A 134 11.97 -0.12 -31.62
CA GLN A 134 12.29 1.21 -32.13
C GLN A 134 12.79 1.14 -33.58
N GLY A 135 12.47 2.16 -34.39
CA GLY A 135 12.94 2.26 -35.77
C GLY A 135 12.29 1.29 -36.77
N THR A 136 11.28 0.51 -36.36
CA THR A 136 10.55 -0.41 -37.26
C THR A 136 9.56 0.29 -38.19
N GLY A 137 9.24 1.57 -37.94
CA GLY A 137 8.21 2.30 -38.70
C GLY A 137 6.78 1.82 -38.43
N ILE A 138 6.59 0.85 -37.52
CA ILE A 138 5.26 0.34 -37.17
C ILE A 138 4.48 1.44 -36.47
N ASP A 139 3.31 1.72 -37.03
CA ASP A 139 2.31 2.64 -36.50
C ASP A 139 0.94 2.06 -36.81
N VAL A 140 0.15 1.83 -35.76
CA VAL A 140 -1.19 1.25 -35.86
C VAL A 140 -2.12 2.05 -34.97
N LYS A 141 -3.32 2.33 -35.45
CA LYS A 141 -4.29 3.17 -34.74
C LYS A 141 -5.18 2.38 -33.77
N ASP A 142 -5.42 1.10 -34.06
CA ASP A 142 -6.33 0.22 -33.33
C ASP A 142 -5.95 -1.25 -33.55
N ILE A 143 -6.72 -2.18 -32.96
CA ILE A 143 -6.46 -3.62 -33.09
C ILE A 143 -6.79 -4.14 -34.48
N ASP A 144 -7.76 -3.56 -35.19
CA ASP A 144 -8.11 -4.02 -36.53
C ASP A 144 -6.98 -3.72 -37.52
N ASP A 145 -6.41 -2.52 -37.45
CA ASP A 145 -5.26 -2.09 -38.24
C ASP A 145 -4.03 -2.96 -37.96
N LEU A 146 -3.78 -3.33 -36.70
CA LEU A 146 -2.72 -4.28 -36.33
C LEU A 146 -2.88 -5.63 -37.05
N LEU A 147 -4.11 -6.13 -37.15
CA LEU A 147 -4.42 -7.42 -37.79
C LEU A 147 -4.40 -7.32 -39.32
N GLU A 148 -4.92 -6.23 -39.89
CA GLU A 148 -4.92 -5.96 -41.33
C GLU A 148 -3.50 -5.84 -41.90
N GLN A 149 -2.62 -5.14 -41.18
CA GLN A 149 -1.21 -5.01 -41.55
C GLN A 149 -0.39 -6.30 -41.34
N LYS A 150 -0.99 -7.36 -40.76
CA LYS A 150 -0.35 -8.66 -40.48
C LYS A 150 0.97 -8.53 -39.71
N ILE A 151 1.04 -7.57 -38.80
CA ILE A 151 2.22 -7.37 -37.95
C ILE A 151 2.36 -8.58 -37.02
N SER A 152 3.55 -9.16 -36.96
CA SER A 152 3.83 -10.27 -36.07
C SER A 152 3.89 -9.79 -34.62
N PHE A 153 2.96 -10.24 -33.79
CA PHE A 153 2.92 -9.87 -32.37
C PHE A 153 2.85 -11.08 -31.44
N VAL A 154 3.24 -10.86 -30.19
CA VAL A 154 3.20 -11.86 -29.11
C VAL A 154 2.33 -11.37 -27.95
N ILE A 155 1.84 -12.29 -27.14
CA ILE A 155 1.12 -11.96 -25.90
C ILE A 155 1.80 -12.61 -24.69
N CYS A 156 1.52 -12.07 -23.50
CA CYS A 156 1.71 -12.84 -22.28
C CYS A 156 0.59 -13.86 -22.10
N GLU A 157 0.91 -15.01 -21.52
CA GLU A 157 -0.07 -16.03 -21.19
C GLU A 157 -1.22 -15.48 -20.31
N PRO A 158 -2.48 -15.87 -20.54
CA PRO A 158 -3.63 -15.35 -19.79
C PRO A 158 -3.61 -15.60 -18.27
N LEU A 159 -2.73 -16.48 -17.78
CA LEU A 159 -2.53 -16.73 -16.36
C LEU A 159 -1.61 -15.67 -15.72
N ALA A 160 -0.73 -15.04 -16.49
CA ALA A 160 0.11 -13.93 -16.03
C ALA A 160 -0.72 -12.65 -15.84
N GLY A 161 -0.24 -11.74 -14.97
CA GLY A 161 -0.94 -10.49 -14.65
C GLY A 161 -1.27 -9.63 -15.87
N ALA A 162 -0.29 -9.41 -16.76
CA ALA A 162 -0.49 -8.67 -18.00
C ALA A 162 -1.42 -9.42 -18.95
N GLY A 163 -1.17 -10.70 -19.21
CA GLY A 163 -1.99 -11.50 -20.12
C GLY A 163 -3.46 -11.59 -19.70
N LYS A 164 -3.73 -11.74 -18.40
CA LYS A 164 -5.09 -11.68 -17.84
C LYS A 164 -5.76 -10.32 -18.10
N LYS A 165 -5.01 -9.22 -17.91
CA LYS A 165 -5.52 -7.87 -18.15
C LYS A 165 -5.78 -7.64 -19.64
N THR A 166 -4.83 -7.97 -20.52
CA THR A 166 -4.95 -7.94 -21.98
C THR A 166 -6.18 -8.71 -22.45
N LYS A 167 -6.33 -9.97 -22.00
CA LYS A 167 -7.50 -10.79 -22.31
C LYS A 167 -8.80 -10.10 -21.89
N LYS A 168 -8.87 -9.63 -20.64
CA LYS A 168 -10.08 -8.99 -20.12
C LYS A 168 -10.50 -7.77 -20.93
N VAL A 169 -9.57 -6.87 -21.26
CA VAL A 169 -9.92 -5.63 -21.99
C VAL A 169 -10.27 -5.90 -23.44
N LEU A 170 -9.54 -6.79 -24.11
CA LEU A 170 -9.84 -7.16 -25.49
C LEU A 170 -11.12 -8.00 -25.61
N GLN A 171 -11.49 -8.78 -24.58
CA GLN A 171 -12.79 -9.45 -24.54
C GLN A 171 -13.93 -8.44 -24.43
N ALA A 172 -13.79 -7.43 -23.57
CA ALA A 172 -14.77 -6.36 -23.46
C ALA A 172 -14.92 -5.55 -24.76
N ALA A 173 -13.84 -5.41 -25.53
CA ALA A 173 -13.82 -4.77 -26.85
C ALA A 173 -14.24 -5.71 -28.01
N GLY A 174 -14.53 -6.99 -27.75
CA GLY A 174 -14.87 -7.97 -28.80
C GLY A 174 -13.70 -8.36 -29.72
N LYS A 175 -12.45 -8.00 -29.37
CA LYS A 175 -11.24 -8.24 -30.19
C LYS A 175 -10.42 -9.45 -29.78
N TRP A 176 -10.66 -10.01 -28.59
CA TRP A 176 -9.80 -11.05 -28.01
C TRP A 176 -9.62 -12.28 -28.88
N GLU A 177 -10.69 -12.83 -29.47
CA GLU A 177 -10.58 -14.07 -30.26
C GLU A 177 -9.73 -13.88 -31.52
N ALA A 178 -9.87 -12.73 -32.19
CA ALA A 178 -9.05 -12.37 -33.34
C ALA A 178 -7.57 -12.23 -32.95
N VAL A 179 -7.27 -11.48 -31.89
CA VAL A 179 -5.90 -11.29 -31.37
C VAL A 179 -5.28 -12.62 -30.91
N ASN A 180 -6.04 -13.43 -30.18
CA ASN A 180 -5.57 -14.70 -29.67
C ASN A 180 -5.33 -15.72 -30.79
N THR A 181 -6.07 -15.63 -31.90
CA THR A 181 -5.83 -16.49 -33.08
C THR A 181 -4.61 -16.01 -33.88
N ALA A 182 -4.47 -14.69 -34.06
CA ALA A 182 -3.43 -14.11 -34.91
C ALA A 182 -2.04 -14.00 -34.27
N LYS A 183 -1.92 -14.17 -32.94
CA LYS A 183 -0.62 -14.12 -32.25
C LYS A 183 0.39 -15.10 -32.85
N SER A 184 1.65 -14.69 -32.91
CA SER A 184 2.76 -15.55 -33.35
C SER A 184 3.24 -16.49 -32.24
N ALA A 185 3.21 -16.03 -30.98
CA ALA A 185 3.61 -16.81 -29.81
C ALA A 185 2.98 -16.25 -28.52
N SER A 186 3.05 -17.05 -27.46
CA SER A 186 2.77 -16.64 -26.08
C SER A 186 4.01 -16.84 -25.21
N PHE A 187 4.22 -15.94 -24.25
CA PHE A 187 5.29 -16.05 -23.26
C PHE A 187 4.72 -16.12 -21.84
N PRO A 188 5.35 -16.89 -20.93
CA PRO A 188 4.88 -17.02 -19.55
C PRO A 188 5.05 -15.72 -18.75
N THR A 189 6.03 -14.88 -19.09
CA THR A 189 6.30 -13.61 -18.38
C THR A 189 6.35 -12.38 -19.29
N VAL A 190 6.07 -11.21 -18.71
CA VAL A 190 6.10 -9.91 -19.42
C VAL A 190 7.51 -9.51 -19.86
N PRO A 191 8.56 -9.67 -19.02
CA PRO A 191 9.93 -9.39 -19.45
C PRO A 191 10.37 -10.28 -20.62
N GLU A 192 9.98 -11.56 -20.64
CA GLU A 192 10.30 -12.45 -21.77
C GLU A 192 9.63 -12.00 -23.07
N ALA A 193 8.35 -11.62 -23.04
CA ALA A 193 7.66 -11.08 -24.21
C ALA A 193 8.32 -9.80 -24.73
N ALA A 194 8.72 -8.89 -23.83
CA ALA A 194 9.41 -7.65 -24.20
C ALA A 194 10.82 -7.92 -24.77
N LEU A 195 11.57 -8.84 -24.16
CA LEU A 195 12.88 -9.25 -24.65
C LEU A 195 12.78 -9.90 -26.03
N ALA A 196 11.77 -10.74 -26.25
CA ALA A 196 11.53 -11.38 -27.54
C ALA A 196 11.33 -10.36 -28.66
N VAL A 197 10.55 -9.30 -28.43
CA VAL A 197 10.38 -8.20 -29.40
C VAL A 197 11.68 -7.41 -29.64
N LYS A 198 12.48 -7.24 -28.60
CA LYS A 198 13.75 -6.51 -28.69
C LYS A 198 14.77 -7.25 -29.55
N GLU A 199 14.93 -8.55 -29.29
CA GLU A 199 16.01 -9.37 -29.83
C GLU A 199 15.64 -10.13 -31.12
N ASN A 200 14.38 -10.54 -31.30
CA ASN A 200 13.95 -11.36 -32.43
C ASN A 200 13.32 -10.53 -33.55
N THR A 201 13.92 -10.55 -34.75
CA THR A 201 13.42 -9.81 -35.92
C THR A 201 12.05 -10.29 -36.41
N GLY A 202 11.65 -11.53 -36.11
CA GLY A 202 10.36 -12.10 -36.47
C GLY A 202 9.22 -11.77 -35.48
N MET A 203 9.53 -11.17 -34.33
CA MET A 203 8.54 -10.76 -33.33
C MET A 203 8.56 -9.24 -33.22
N GLN A 204 7.59 -8.59 -33.84
CA GLN A 204 7.65 -7.15 -34.07
C GLN A 204 6.96 -6.35 -32.97
N ALA A 205 5.98 -6.95 -32.29
CA ALA A 205 5.18 -6.30 -31.26
C ALA A 205 4.80 -7.22 -30.09
N ALA A 206 4.52 -6.65 -28.92
CA ALA A 206 3.99 -7.39 -27.78
C ALA A 206 2.96 -6.58 -26.99
N PHE A 207 1.93 -7.26 -26.48
CA PHE A 207 1.03 -6.68 -25.48
C PHE A 207 1.64 -6.81 -24.08
N VAL A 208 2.19 -5.71 -23.56
CA VAL A 208 2.93 -5.66 -22.27
C VAL A 208 2.55 -4.41 -21.47
N TRP A 209 3.03 -4.29 -20.24
CA TRP A 209 2.93 -3.03 -19.48
C TRP A 209 3.78 -1.93 -20.13
N ASN A 210 3.28 -0.70 -20.14
CA ASN A 210 4.03 0.49 -20.57
C ASN A 210 5.38 0.63 -19.84
N SER A 211 5.42 0.34 -18.53
CA SER A 211 6.65 0.35 -17.75
C SER A 211 7.66 -0.67 -18.27
N THR A 212 7.23 -1.90 -18.55
CA THR A 212 8.11 -2.95 -19.10
C THR A 212 8.61 -2.59 -20.49
N ALA A 213 7.75 -2.04 -21.35
CA ALA A 213 8.14 -1.56 -22.67
C ALA A 213 9.24 -0.50 -22.58
N ALA A 214 9.05 0.50 -21.73
CA ALA A 214 10.02 1.57 -21.50
C ALA A 214 11.34 1.06 -20.89
N GLN A 215 11.29 0.12 -19.95
CA GLN A 215 12.49 -0.52 -19.37
C GLN A 215 13.32 -1.28 -20.42
N HIS A 216 12.68 -1.81 -21.46
CA HIS A 216 13.35 -2.52 -22.55
C HIS A 216 13.71 -1.60 -23.73
N GLY A 217 13.40 -0.30 -23.65
CA GLY A 217 13.64 0.66 -24.71
C GLY A 217 12.75 0.49 -25.94
N LEU A 218 11.57 -0.12 -25.78
CA LEU A 218 10.60 -0.32 -26.85
C LEU A 218 9.76 0.95 -27.10
N LYS A 219 9.32 1.17 -28.35
CA LYS A 219 8.31 2.20 -28.68
C LYS A 219 6.97 1.73 -28.12
N VAL A 220 6.27 2.62 -27.42
CA VAL A 220 4.92 2.38 -26.91
C VAL A 220 3.92 2.91 -27.93
N ILE A 221 2.98 2.06 -28.34
CA ILE A 221 1.79 2.44 -29.12
C ILE A 221 0.58 2.21 -28.21
N GLU A 222 -0.18 3.28 -28.01
CA GLU A 222 -1.43 3.23 -27.25
C GLU A 222 -2.58 2.91 -28.20
N LEU A 223 -3.41 1.94 -27.83
CA LEU A 223 -4.57 1.52 -28.62
C LEU A 223 -5.85 1.79 -27.83
N PRO A 224 -6.91 2.32 -28.45
CA PRO A 224 -8.16 2.66 -27.76
C PRO A 224 -8.76 1.48 -26.98
N GLU A 225 -8.68 0.26 -27.51
CA GLU A 225 -9.20 -0.96 -26.88
C GLU A 225 -8.46 -1.34 -25.59
N LEU A 226 -7.27 -0.76 -25.37
CA LEU A 226 -6.44 -0.97 -24.19
C LEU A 226 -6.60 0.12 -23.13
N ASP A 227 -7.36 1.20 -23.37
CA ASP A 227 -7.46 2.31 -22.42
C ASP A 227 -8.04 1.88 -21.07
N ALA A 228 -9.03 0.96 -21.09
CA ALA A 228 -9.61 0.36 -19.90
C ALA A 228 -8.64 -0.56 -19.12
N SER A 229 -7.41 -0.77 -19.64
CA SER A 229 -6.38 -1.58 -18.99
C SER A 229 -5.62 -0.85 -17.90
N ARG A 230 -5.77 0.49 -17.78
CA ARG A 230 -5.12 1.27 -16.73
C ARG A 230 -5.42 0.66 -15.36
N ALA A 231 -4.36 0.46 -14.59
CA ALA A 231 -4.42 -0.08 -13.25
C ALA A 231 -3.62 0.83 -12.31
N ASN A 232 -4.22 1.15 -11.17
CA ASN A 232 -3.57 1.94 -10.13
C ASN A 232 -2.97 0.99 -9.10
N ILE A 233 -1.67 1.12 -8.88
CA ILE A 233 -0.96 0.54 -7.74
C ILE A 233 -1.38 1.33 -6.50
N SER A 234 -1.65 0.62 -5.43
CA SER A 234 -2.06 1.25 -4.18
C SER A 234 -1.41 0.62 -2.99
N VAL A 235 -1.27 1.40 -1.93
CA VAL A 235 -0.74 0.97 -0.64
C VAL A 235 -1.89 1.05 0.36
N ALA A 236 -2.31 -0.10 0.88
CA ALA A 236 -3.42 -0.21 1.81
C ALA A 236 -2.95 -0.65 3.19
N VAL A 237 -3.47 -0.04 4.24
CA VAL A 237 -3.20 -0.43 5.63
C VAL A 237 -4.17 -1.54 6.01
N THR A 238 -3.67 -2.62 6.61
CA THR A 238 -4.52 -3.74 7.02
C THR A 238 -5.35 -3.35 8.25
N THR A 239 -6.58 -3.85 8.38
CA THR A 239 -7.43 -3.53 9.56
C THR A 239 -6.92 -4.16 10.86
N SER A 240 -6.02 -5.13 10.76
CA SER A 240 -5.54 -5.94 11.87
C SER A 240 -4.14 -5.56 12.35
N THR A 241 -3.57 -4.47 11.85
CA THR A 241 -2.27 -3.96 12.29
C THR A 241 -2.39 -3.18 13.59
N ASP A 242 -1.51 -3.46 14.53
CA ASP A 242 -1.29 -2.64 15.74
C ASP A 242 -0.26 -1.52 15.49
N ARG A 243 0.22 -1.39 14.25
CA ARG A 243 1.29 -0.46 13.82
C ARG A 243 0.76 0.54 12.79
N SER A 244 -0.52 0.92 12.87
CA SER A 244 -1.20 1.78 11.90
C SER A 244 -0.42 3.05 11.58
N LYS A 245 0.10 3.74 12.61
CA LYS A 245 0.91 4.95 12.48
C LYS A 245 2.09 4.75 11.53
N LEU A 246 2.83 3.65 11.72
CA LEU A 246 4.00 3.34 10.92
C LEU A 246 3.62 2.86 9.51
N ALA A 247 2.56 2.06 9.40
CA ALA A 247 2.01 1.60 8.11
C ALA A 247 1.53 2.77 7.24
N LEU A 248 0.81 3.74 7.82
CA LEU A 248 0.37 4.97 7.16
C LEU A 248 1.54 5.87 6.78
N GLN A 249 2.55 5.96 7.65
CA GLN A 249 3.78 6.67 7.34
C GLN A 249 4.50 6.06 6.13
N PHE A 250 4.59 4.73 6.04
CA PHE A 250 5.14 4.06 4.86
C PHE A 250 4.28 4.26 3.60
N ALA A 251 2.95 4.21 3.74
CA ALA A 251 2.03 4.48 2.63
C ALA A 251 2.20 5.90 2.06
N ARG A 252 2.30 6.91 2.93
CA ARG A 252 2.56 8.29 2.53
C ARG A 252 3.94 8.45 1.91
N TYR A 253 4.96 7.77 2.43
CA TYR A 253 6.30 7.79 1.85
C TYR A 253 6.32 7.25 0.41
N LEU A 254 5.58 6.16 0.15
CA LEU A 254 5.45 5.60 -1.20
C LEU A 254 4.66 6.51 -2.15
N GLY A 255 3.69 7.28 -1.64
CA GLY A 255 2.87 8.21 -2.43
C GLY A 255 3.47 9.61 -2.62
N ALA A 256 4.44 10.00 -1.80
CA ALA A 256 5.00 11.34 -1.84
C ALA A 256 5.83 11.59 -3.13
N PRO A 257 5.59 12.70 -3.86
CA PRO A 257 6.24 12.99 -5.15
C PRO A 257 7.77 12.94 -5.12
N GLU A 258 8.38 13.43 -4.04
CA GLU A 258 9.82 13.53 -3.82
C GLU A 258 10.46 12.26 -3.20
N LYS A 259 9.63 11.27 -2.82
CA LYS A 259 10.07 9.99 -2.25
C LYS A 259 9.72 8.85 -3.20
N GLY A 260 8.68 8.07 -2.88
CA GLY A 260 8.25 6.94 -3.69
C GLY A 260 7.87 7.35 -5.11
N GLY A 261 7.32 8.55 -5.32
CA GLY A 261 7.01 9.07 -6.66
C GLY A 261 8.22 9.07 -7.60
N GLN A 262 9.38 9.55 -7.13
CA GLN A 262 10.63 9.51 -7.91
C GLN A 262 11.10 8.09 -8.19
N VAL A 263 10.97 7.18 -7.22
CA VAL A 263 11.33 5.77 -7.38
C VAL A 263 10.46 5.13 -8.46
N PHE A 264 9.14 5.27 -8.37
CA PHE A 264 8.21 4.75 -9.38
C PHE A 264 8.52 5.30 -10.79
N ALA A 265 8.81 6.59 -10.91
CA ALA A 265 9.19 7.21 -12.18
C ALA A 265 10.50 6.63 -12.76
N ARG A 266 11.54 6.42 -11.93
CA ARG A 266 12.80 5.78 -12.36
C ARG A 266 12.56 4.38 -12.91
N HIS A 267 11.66 3.63 -12.27
CA HIS A 267 11.22 2.30 -12.70
C HIS A 267 10.19 2.31 -13.85
N LYS A 268 9.92 3.48 -14.45
CA LYS A 268 9.04 3.68 -15.63
C LYS A 268 7.55 3.45 -15.37
N TYR A 269 7.11 3.51 -14.12
CA TYR A 269 5.69 3.65 -13.80
C TYR A 269 5.27 5.10 -13.91
N GLU A 270 3.96 5.36 -13.97
CA GLU A 270 3.39 6.72 -13.94
C GLU A 270 3.00 7.06 -12.50
N PRO A 271 3.76 7.89 -11.76
CA PRO A 271 3.42 8.24 -10.38
C PRO A 271 2.08 8.97 -10.31
N ILE A 272 1.30 8.70 -9.27
CA ILE A 272 0.12 9.48 -8.92
C ILE A 272 0.55 10.38 -7.77
N ALA A 273 0.54 11.69 -8.00
CA ALA A 273 1.01 12.65 -7.01
C ALA A 273 0.14 12.59 -5.74
N GLY A 274 0.75 12.20 -4.61
CA GLY A 274 0.23 12.43 -3.27
C GLY A 274 0.74 13.75 -2.69
N ASP A 275 0.55 13.92 -1.38
CA ASP A 275 1.06 15.07 -0.64
C ASP A 275 2.58 15.05 -0.52
N ALA A 276 3.17 16.22 -0.28
CA ALA A 276 4.59 16.32 0.06
C ALA A 276 4.90 15.51 1.33
N TRP A 277 6.08 14.90 1.35
CA TRP A 277 6.55 14.08 2.44
C TRP A 277 6.81 14.91 3.69
N VAL A 278 6.08 14.58 4.75
CA VAL A 278 6.36 15.03 6.11
C VAL A 278 6.24 13.85 7.08
N LYS A 279 7.18 13.77 8.03
CA LYS A 279 7.24 12.66 9.00
C LYS A 279 5.96 12.59 9.83
N VAL A 280 5.47 13.74 10.28
CA VAL A 280 4.22 13.91 11.03
C VAL A 280 3.40 14.97 10.29
N PRO A 281 2.30 14.59 9.62
CA PRO A 281 1.48 15.53 8.90
C PRO A 281 0.61 16.32 9.88
N THR A 282 0.23 17.52 9.47
CA THR A 282 -0.65 18.40 10.26
C THR A 282 -1.93 18.63 9.48
N LEU A 283 -3.07 18.43 10.15
CA LEU A 283 -4.40 18.74 9.63
C LEU A 283 -4.97 19.92 10.42
N ARG A 284 -5.63 20.84 9.74
CA ARG A 284 -6.45 21.88 10.37
C ARG A 284 -7.91 21.48 10.34
N VAL A 285 -8.52 21.50 11.52
CA VAL A 285 -9.94 21.20 11.69
C VAL A 285 -10.61 22.41 12.33
N ASP A 286 -11.51 23.04 11.59
CA ASP A 286 -12.34 24.13 12.10
C ASP A 286 -13.65 23.53 12.63
N CYS A 287 -13.90 23.68 13.92
CA CYS A 287 -14.99 23.00 14.62
C CYS A 287 -15.86 23.99 15.41
N GLY A 288 -17.18 23.88 15.27
CA GLY A 288 -18.13 24.62 16.08
C GLY A 288 -17.87 24.41 17.57
N GLY A 289 -17.70 25.49 18.34
CA GLY A 289 -17.23 25.44 19.72
C GLY A 289 -18.05 24.54 20.66
N VAL A 290 -19.35 24.38 20.38
CA VAL A 290 -20.25 23.49 21.15
C VAL A 290 -19.89 22.00 21.02
N ASN A 291 -19.21 21.60 19.95
CA ASN A 291 -18.81 20.20 19.71
C ASN A 291 -17.48 19.85 20.40
N ARG A 292 -16.80 20.81 21.03
CA ARG A 292 -15.44 20.65 21.55
C ARG A 292 -15.28 19.43 22.45
N GLU A 293 -16.07 19.34 23.52
CA GLU A 293 -15.98 18.26 24.49
C GLU A 293 -16.30 16.89 23.86
N ALA A 294 -17.20 16.86 22.87
CA ALA A 294 -17.60 15.64 22.18
C ALA A 294 -16.48 15.06 21.30
N VAL A 295 -15.63 15.92 20.71
CA VAL A 295 -14.64 15.49 19.71
C VAL A 295 -13.23 15.36 20.25
N GLU A 296 -12.87 16.05 21.35
CA GLU A 296 -11.48 16.10 21.85
C GLU A 296 -10.88 14.70 22.05
N LYS A 297 -11.64 13.75 22.62
CA LYS A 297 -11.17 12.38 22.81
C LYS A 297 -10.89 11.68 21.48
N THR A 298 -11.84 11.75 20.54
CA THR A 298 -11.72 11.13 19.22
C THR A 298 -10.56 11.70 18.42
N ILE A 299 -10.34 13.03 18.49
CA ILE A 299 -9.21 13.68 17.83
C ILE A 299 -7.88 13.16 18.40
N ARG A 300 -7.74 13.05 19.72
CA ARG A 300 -6.53 12.49 20.34
C ARG A 300 -6.29 11.04 19.93
N GLU A 301 -7.34 10.22 19.90
CA GLU A 301 -7.26 8.82 19.45
C GLU A 301 -6.83 8.73 17.97
N PHE A 302 -7.34 9.62 17.12
CA PHE A 302 -6.95 9.74 15.72
C PHE A 302 -5.49 10.17 15.57
N GLU A 303 -5.03 11.22 16.26
CA GLU A 303 -3.63 11.67 16.24
C GLU A 303 -2.67 10.54 16.61
N MET A 304 -3.00 9.77 17.67
CA MET A 304 -2.21 8.62 18.11
C MET A 304 -2.18 7.50 17.05
N ARG A 305 -3.35 7.13 16.51
CA ARG A 305 -3.49 6.05 15.52
C ARG A 305 -2.80 6.38 14.20
N GLU A 306 -3.02 7.58 13.68
CA GLU A 306 -2.55 8.00 12.36
C GLU A 306 -1.11 8.52 12.39
N GLY A 307 -0.64 8.95 13.56
CA GLY A 307 0.64 9.62 13.72
C GLY A 307 0.69 10.99 13.07
N CYS A 308 -0.37 11.78 13.28
CA CYS A 308 -0.51 13.14 12.80
C CYS A 308 -0.73 14.13 13.95
N VAL A 309 -0.72 15.41 13.62
CA VAL A 309 -1.16 16.49 14.50
C VAL A 309 -2.44 17.08 13.93
N VAL A 310 -3.44 17.28 14.78
CA VAL A 310 -4.70 17.93 14.42
C VAL A 310 -4.77 19.28 15.12
N ASN A 311 -4.57 20.35 14.35
CA ASN A 311 -4.74 21.71 14.79
C ASN A 311 -6.23 22.06 14.82
N MET A 312 -6.83 21.90 16.01
CA MET A 312 -8.23 22.26 16.24
C MET A 312 -8.41 23.78 16.38
N VAL A 313 -9.32 24.34 15.60
CA VAL A 313 -9.78 25.74 15.73
C VAL A 313 -11.25 25.73 16.15
N TYR A 314 -11.51 26.18 17.39
CA TYR A 314 -12.87 26.27 17.92
C TYR A 314 -13.39 27.71 17.89
N ALA A 315 -14.57 27.92 17.29
CA ALA A 315 -15.29 29.19 17.34
C ALA A 315 -16.79 28.99 17.02
N GLY A 316 -17.58 30.06 17.04
CA GLY A 316 -18.95 30.01 16.51
C GLY A 316 -18.94 29.71 15.00
N CYS A 317 -19.84 28.85 14.52
CA CYS A 317 -19.84 28.40 13.12
C CYS A 317 -19.92 29.56 12.13
N GLY A 318 -20.73 30.59 12.40
CA GLY A 318 -20.78 31.80 11.57
C GLY A 318 -19.45 32.56 11.51
N THR A 319 -18.69 32.59 12.61
CA THR A 319 -17.34 33.17 12.65
C THR A 319 -16.36 32.36 11.82
N LEU A 320 -16.41 31.02 11.90
CA LEU A 320 -15.56 30.14 11.11
C LEU A 320 -15.82 30.34 9.61
N VAL A 321 -17.08 30.32 9.18
CA VAL A 321 -17.48 30.57 7.79
C VAL A 321 -17.03 31.96 7.32
N GLY A 322 -17.19 32.99 8.17
CA GLY A 322 -16.71 34.34 7.86
C GLY A 322 -15.20 34.40 7.63
N LYS A 323 -14.40 33.72 8.48
CA LYS A 323 -12.94 33.64 8.32
C LYS A 323 -12.52 32.92 7.04
N MET A 324 -13.22 31.86 6.67
CA MET A 324 -12.95 31.12 5.43
C MET A 324 -13.18 31.99 4.19
N GLN A 325 -14.24 32.79 4.18
CA GLN A 325 -14.59 33.67 3.05
C GLN A 325 -13.58 34.79 2.84
N ILE A 326 -13.05 35.36 3.92
CA ILE A 326 -12.07 36.45 3.86
C ILE A 326 -10.70 35.93 3.41
N GLY A 327 -10.45 34.62 3.53
CA GLY A 327 -9.20 33.99 3.11
C GLY A 327 -8.04 34.17 4.09
N ASP A 328 -8.29 34.70 5.29
CA ASP A 328 -7.27 35.04 6.29
C ASP A 328 -6.34 33.85 6.64
N GLN A 329 -6.90 32.64 6.75
CA GLN A 329 -6.15 31.40 7.01
C GLN A 329 -6.34 30.33 5.91
N GLY A 330 -6.99 30.68 4.81
CA GLY A 330 -7.47 29.69 3.83
C GLY A 330 -8.52 28.72 4.41
N LEU A 331 -8.90 27.74 3.58
CA LEU A 331 -9.85 26.69 3.94
C LEU A 331 -9.19 25.65 4.87
N PRO A 332 -9.90 25.14 5.90
CA PRO A 332 -9.41 24.02 6.70
C PRO A 332 -9.48 22.71 5.91
N ASP A 333 -8.75 21.68 6.36
CA ASP A 333 -8.85 20.33 5.80
C ASP A 333 -10.20 19.67 6.14
N VAL A 334 -10.75 20.00 7.32
CA VAL A 334 -12.06 19.56 7.77
C VAL A 334 -12.82 20.72 8.39
N PHE A 335 -14.07 20.90 7.97
CA PHE A 335 -15.01 21.80 8.62
C PHE A 335 -16.13 21.01 9.30
N MET A 336 -16.27 21.19 10.62
CA MET A 336 -17.26 20.50 11.43
C MET A 336 -18.17 21.51 12.12
N THR A 337 -19.44 21.52 11.74
CA THR A 337 -20.46 22.42 12.30
C THR A 337 -21.46 21.65 13.16
N CYS A 338 -21.99 22.29 14.19
CA CYS A 338 -23.11 21.78 14.98
C CYS A 338 -24.47 21.91 14.27
N ASP A 339 -24.52 22.69 13.19
CA ASP A 339 -25.72 22.95 12.40
C ASP A 339 -25.38 22.93 10.90
N ALA A 340 -26.10 22.10 10.15
CA ALA A 340 -25.89 21.89 8.73
C ALA A 340 -26.07 23.19 7.90
N GLU A 341 -26.82 24.18 8.39
CA GLU A 341 -27.01 25.46 7.70
C GLU A 341 -25.67 26.19 7.45
N TYR A 342 -24.69 26.06 8.36
CA TYR A 342 -23.37 26.68 8.17
C TYR A 342 -22.52 25.95 7.15
N LEU A 343 -22.69 24.62 7.01
CA LEU A 343 -22.03 23.86 5.94
C LEU A 343 -22.62 24.25 4.59
N ASN A 344 -23.95 24.33 4.49
CA ASN A 344 -24.62 24.81 3.28
C ASN A 344 -24.15 26.22 2.90
N MET A 345 -24.08 27.12 3.89
CA MET A 345 -23.58 28.48 3.67
C MET A 345 -22.13 28.49 3.17
N ALA A 346 -21.28 27.62 3.71
CA ALA A 346 -19.89 27.49 3.27
C ALA A 346 -19.80 26.94 1.83
N GLN A 347 -20.55 25.87 1.54
CA GLN A 347 -20.66 25.25 0.21
C GLN A 347 -21.14 26.26 -0.83
N GLU A 348 -22.26 26.94 -0.59
CA GLU A 348 -22.86 27.90 -1.53
C GLU A 348 -21.96 29.11 -1.78
N LYS A 349 -21.42 29.73 -0.73
CA LYS A 349 -20.66 30.99 -0.86
C LYS A 349 -19.25 30.80 -1.39
N MET A 350 -18.69 29.59 -1.31
CA MET A 350 -17.29 29.32 -1.68
C MET A 350 -17.14 28.31 -2.82
N GLY A 351 -18.24 27.98 -3.53
CA GLY A 351 -18.18 27.11 -4.70
C GLY A 351 -17.92 25.64 -4.38
N ASN A 352 -18.56 25.13 -3.32
CA ASN A 352 -18.47 23.77 -2.81
C ASN A 352 -17.04 23.33 -2.43
N PRO A 353 -16.34 24.07 -1.55
CA PRO A 353 -14.91 23.88 -1.30
C PRO A 353 -14.58 22.55 -0.63
N PHE A 354 -15.56 21.90 0.02
CA PHE A 354 -15.37 20.65 0.75
C PHE A 354 -15.86 19.42 -0.03
N GLY A 355 -16.28 19.58 -1.29
CA GLY A 355 -16.82 18.48 -2.09
C GLY A 355 -18.18 17.97 -1.56
N PRO A 356 -18.59 16.73 -1.88
CA PRO A 356 -19.86 16.18 -1.42
C PRO A 356 -19.89 16.02 0.10
N ASP A 357 -20.95 16.50 0.76
CA ASP A 357 -21.09 16.44 2.21
C ASP A 357 -21.12 15.00 2.74
N LEU A 358 -20.24 14.69 3.69
CA LEU A 358 -20.33 13.49 4.52
C LEU A 358 -21.24 13.80 5.70
N LYS A 359 -22.54 13.48 5.55
CA LYS A 359 -23.50 13.52 6.66
C LYS A 359 -23.26 12.33 7.58
N VAL A 360 -22.46 12.54 8.62
CA VAL A 360 -22.30 11.58 9.72
C VAL A 360 -23.37 11.90 10.75
N SER A 361 -24.46 11.12 10.75
CA SER A 361 -25.55 11.22 11.73
C SER A 361 -25.22 10.49 13.02
#